data_AF-A0A1Q6SV42-F1
#
_entry.id   AF-A0A1Q6SV42-F1
#
_cell.length_a   1.000
_cell.length_b   1.000
_cell.length_c   1.000
_cell.angle_alpha   90.00
_cell.angle_beta   90.00
_cell.angle_gamma   90.00
#
_symmetry.space_group_name_H-M   'P 1'
#
loop_
_entity.id
_entity.type
_entity.pdbx_description
1 polymer ?
#
loop_
_entity_poly.entity_id
_entity_poly.type
_entity_poly.pdbx_seq_one_letter_code
_entity_poly.pdbx_strand_id
1 'polypeptide(L)'
;MFKFVNKKNRTVAAFLLVCCITVSMLYSTPAYALEVTQTDVKMYTTSGTPVYAAPDLNSTIVVYLERFVNVTVTGITDNGFYRVNLNGDYYIPGPYLISSVQPDKTEKQKSLDNLDKFTKAYQNQLELMKGYSSAFALLDVTGDGIPELFDLSGQEIYTYYEERAVMMYYSEYPLTFYYDKKNNKLLGKYTWNSKEIWEVYYVDKSLLPWGQIKCNSTDASAYKSNAEAVSRSYTNDDETRADMYNILKKILSL
;
A
#
# COMPACT_ATOMS: atom_id res chain seq x y z
N MET A 1 -12.74 51.10 65.56
CA MET A 1 -13.29 52.01 64.52
C MET A 1 -13.50 51.21 63.24
N PHE A 2 -14.70 50.69 63.00
CA PHE A 2 -15.06 50.11 61.69
C PHE A 2 -15.98 51.10 60.99
N LYS A 3 -15.49 51.67 59.89
CA LYS A 3 -16.20 52.64 59.06
C LYS A 3 -17.40 52.00 58.38
N PHE A 4 -18.48 52.77 58.36
CA PHE A 4 -19.73 52.52 57.65
C PHE A 4 -19.51 52.04 56.21
N VAL A 5 -19.93 50.81 55.91
CA VAL A 5 -20.23 50.42 54.53
C VAL A 5 -21.67 50.82 54.24
N ASN A 6 -21.80 51.84 53.39
CA ASN A 6 -23.07 52.42 52.98
C ASN A 6 -23.96 51.35 52.32
N LYS A 7 -25.23 51.26 52.77
CA LYS A 7 -26.22 50.22 52.39
C LYS A 7 -26.46 50.16 50.87
N LYS A 8 -26.14 51.25 50.15
CA LYS A 8 -26.22 51.37 48.68
C LYS A 8 -25.15 50.60 47.90
N ASN A 9 -24.01 50.25 48.53
CA ASN A 9 -22.90 49.56 47.85
C ASN A 9 -22.95 48.03 47.97
N ARG A 10 -23.78 47.48 48.88
CA ARG A 10 -23.95 46.03 49.03
C ARG A 10 -24.81 45.41 47.92
N THR A 11 -25.80 46.15 47.41
CA THR A 11 -26.64 45.71 46.29
C THR A 11 -25.90 45.74 44.95
N VAL A 12 -25.01 46.71 44.74
CA VAL A 12 -24.22 46.81 43.50
C VAL A 12 -23.13 45.73 43.42
N ALA A 13 -22.46 45.42 44.55
CA ALA A 13 -21.48 44.35 44.60
C ALA A 13 -22.10 42.95 44.44
N ALA A 14 -23.30 42.73 44.97
CA ALA A 14 -24.03 41.47 44.77
C ALA A 14 -24.53 41.31 43.33
N PHE A 15 -24.94 42.39 42.65
CA PHE A 15 -25.38 42.35 41.25
C PHE A 15 -24.23 42.07 40.27
N LEU A 16 -23.04 42.61 40.52
CA LEU A 16 -21.85 42.37 39.69
C LEU A 16 -21.31 40.94 39.82
N LEU A 17 -21.37 40.34 41.02
CA LEU A 17 -20.95 38.94 41.22
C LEU A 17 -21.94 37.94 40.58
N VAL A 18 -23.25 38.22 40.65
CA VAL A 18 -24.28 37.40 40.00
C VAL A 18 -24.20 37.52 38.48
N CYS A 19 -23.92 38.70 37.93
CA CYS A 19 -23.70 38.86 36.48
C CYS A 19 -22.43 38.14 35.97
N CYS A 20 -21.34 38.10 36.75
CA CYS A 20 -20.14 37.36 36.34
C CYS A 20 -20.36 35.83 36.35
N ILE A 21 -21.18 35.30 37.27
CA ILE A 21 -21.49 33.87 37.36
C ILE A 21 -22.51 33.46 36.28
N THR A 22 -23.46 34.32 35.92
CA THR A 22 -24.45 34.02 34.86
C THR A 22 -23.88 34.17 33.46
N VAL A 23 -22.92 35.09 33.22
CA VAL A 23 -22.28 35.25 31.91
C VAL A 23 -21.28 34.12 31.62
N SER A 24 -20.65 33.51 32.63
CA SER A 24 -19.82 32.30 32.44
C SER A 24 -20.63 31.03 32.13
N MET A 25 -21.94 31.01 32.40
CA MET A 25 -22.82 29.88 32.08
C MET A 25 -23.54 30.00 30.72
N LEU A 26 -23.41 31.14 30.03
CA LEU A 26 -24.12 31.42 28.77
C LEU A 26 -23.28 31.24 27.50
N TYR A 27 -22.01 30.86 27.65
CA TYR A 27 -21.19 30.38 26.54
C TYR A 27 -20.97 28.88 26.67
N SER A 28 -22.06 28.11 26.63
CA SER A 28 -21.96 26.75 26.11
C SER A 28 -21.61 26.91 24.63
N THR A 29 -20.32 26.85 24.30
CA THR A 29 -19.92 26.62 22.91
C THR A 29 -20.69 25.39 22.45
N PRO A 30 -21.42 25.43 21.32
CA PRO A 30 -21.97 24.20 20.78
C PRO A 30 -20.81 23.22 20.69
N ALA A 31 -20.93 22.07 21.35
CA ALA A 31 -19.99 20.99 21.17
C ALA A 31 -20.02 20.71 19.67
N TYR A 32 -19.01 21.18 18.95
CA TYR A 32 -18.84 20.84 17.55
C TYR A 32 -18.81 19.32 17.53
N ALA A 33 -19.84 18.72 16.96
CA ALA A 33 -19.82 17.30 16.68
C ALA A 33 -18.65 17.12 15.72
N LEU A 34 -17.56 16.55 16.22
CA LEU A 34 -16.41 16.20 15.41
C LEU A 34 -16.92 15.29 14.29
N GLU A 35 -16.62 15.64 13.04
CA GLU A 35 -16.96 14.74 11.95
C GLU A 35 -16.14 13.47 12.12
N VAL A 36 -16.80 12.33 11.92
CA VAL A 36 -16.17 11.02 12.02
C VAL A 36 -16.16 10.40 10.63
N THR A 37 -15.00 10.44 10.00
CA THR A 37 -14.76 9.71 8.75
C THR A 37 -14.74 8.23 9.07
N GLN A 38 -15.69 7.47 8.53
CA GLN A 38 -15.82 6.04 8.79
C GLN A 38 -14.68 5.25 8.14
N THR A 39 -14.22 4.20 8.81
CA THR A 39 -13.21 3.26 8.28
C THR A 39 -13.41 1.89 8.95
N ASP A 40 -12.70 0.88 8.47
CA ASP A 40 -12.59 -0.43 9.12
C ASP A 40 -11.17 -0.97 8.92
N VAL A 41 -10.28 -0.60 9.82
CA VAL A 41 -8.85 -0.97 9.73
C VAL A 41 -8.33 -1.47 11.07
N LYS A 42 -7.55 -2.54 11.01
CA LYS A 42 -6.83 -3.06 12.17
C LYS A 42 -5.54 -2.28 12.37
N MET A 43 -5.32 -1.80 13.59
CA MET A 43 -4.09 -1.13 14.00
C MET A 43 -3.55 -1.75 15.28
N TYR A 44 -2.32 -1.38 15.65
CA TYR A 44 -1.62 -1.88 16.82
C TYR A 44 -1.32 -0.73 17.78
N THR A 45 -1.53 -0.96 19.06
CA THR A 45 -1.14 -0.03 20.12
C THR A 45 0.38 0.06 20.27
N THR A 46 0.89 1.20 20.72
CA THR A 46 2.33 1.44 20.82
C THR A 46 2.90 1.23 22.22
N SER A 47 2.56 2.05 23.22
CA SER A 47 3.09 1.87 24.58
C SER A 47 2.19 2.55 25.59
N GLY A 48 1.58 1.77 26.49
CA GLY A 48 0.66 2.31 27.50
C GLY A 48 -0.42 3.17 26.86
N THR A 49 -1.13 2.60 25.88
CA THR A 49 -2.03 3.36 25.00
C THR A 49 -3.30 3.73 25.76
N PRO A 50 -3.58 5.03 26.00
CA PRO A 50 -4.79 5.46 26.69
C PRO A 50 -6.01 5.33 25.77
N VAL A 51 -7.09 4.78 26.31
CA VAL A 51 -8.40 4.70 25.66
C VAL A 51 -9.34 5.68 26.34
N TYR A 52 -9.90 6.64 25.60
CA TYR A 52 -10.79 7.68 26.10
C TYR A 52 -12.25 7.38 25.81
N ALA A 53 -13.15 7.82 26.69
CA ALA A 53 -14.61 7.71 26.50
C ALA A 53 -15.16 8.66 25.41
N ALA A 54 -14.48 9.79 25.17
CA ALA A 54 -14.79 10.76 24.12
C ALA A 54 -13.48 11.18 23.41
N PRO A 55 -13.53 11.69 22.17
CA PRO A 55 -12.35 12.13 21.42
C PRO A 55 -11.81 13.48 21.96
N ASP A 56 -11.42 13.51 23.24
CA ASP A 56 -10.91 14.68 23.94
C ASP A 56 -9.88 14.21 24.97
N LEU A 57 -8.72 14.88 25.03
CA LEU A 57 -7.67 14.57 26.01
C LEU A 57 -8.09 14.86 27.46
N ASN A 58 -9.14 15.67 27.66
CA ASN A 58 -9.74 15.90 28.98
C ASN A 58 -10.83 14.88 29.34
N SER A 59 -11.20 13.99 28.41
CA SER A 59 -12.14 12.90 28.68
C SER A 59 -11.55 11.88 29.65
N THR A 60 -12.42 11.16 30.36
CA THR A 60 -12.03 10.01 31.16
C THR A 60 -11.31 8.96 30.31
N ILE A 61 -10.16 8.50 30.81
CA ILE A 61 -9.46 7.32 30.29
C ILE A 61 -10.12 6.09 30.92
N VAL A 62 -10.63 5.18 30.09
CA VAL A 62 -11.34 3.97 30.52
C VAL A 62 -10.40 2.79 30.76
N VAL A 63 -9.31 2.70 29.99
CA VAL A 63 -8.29 1.66 30.13
C VAL A 63 -6.98 2.10 29.48
N TYR A 64 -5.88 1.48 29.91
CA TYR A 64 -4.61 1.50 29.18
C TYR A 64 -4.38 0.16 28.52
N LEU A 65 -4.15 0.16 27.21
CA LEU A 65 -3.80 -1.05 26.47
C LEU A 65 -2.28 -1.26 26.47
N GLU A 66 -1.90 -2.53 26.59
CA GLU A 66 -0.51 -2.95 26.41
C GLU A 66 -0.02 -2.66 25.00
N ARG A 67 1.29 -2.74 24.79
CA ARG A 67 1.93 -2.56 23.49
C ARG A 67 1.56 -3.71 22.53
N PHE A 68 1.35 -3.36 21.26
CA PHE A 68 1.04 -4.28 20.15
C PHE A 68 -0.28 -5.05 20.28
N VAL A 69 -1.20 -4.56 21.10
CA VAL A 69 -2.58 -5.02 21.12
C VAL A 69 -3.26 -4.57 19.82
N ASN A 70 -3.93 -5.51 19.17
CA ASN A 70 -4.69 -5.21 17.96
C ASN A 70 -6.03 -4.55 18.33
N VAL A 71 -6.38 -3.47 17.63
CA VAL A 71 -7.66 -2.78 17.75
C VAL A 71 -8.26 -2.53 16.37
N THR A 72 -9.58 -2.64 16.27
CA THR A 72 -10.31 -2.26 15.05
C THR A 72 -10.70 -0.79 15.15
N VAL A 73 -10.13 0.04 14.26
CA VAL A 73 -10.49 1.43 14.08
C VAL A 73 -11.71 1.51 13.16
N THR A 74 -12.79 2.09 13.67
CA THR A 74 -14.09 2.26 13.00
C THR A 74 -14.33 3.69 12.52
N GLY A 75 -13.45 4.63 12.87
CA GLY A 75 -13.57 6.02 12.45
C GLY A 75 -12.37 6.88 12.78
N ILE A 76 -12.25 8.03 12.12
CA ILE A 76 -11.23 9.04 12.35
C ILE A 76 -11.94 10.36 12.59
N THR A 77 -11.68 11.02 13.72
CA THR A 77 -12.24 12.32 14.06
C THR A 77 -11.38 13.46 13.52
N ASP A 78 -11.95 14.63 13.27
CA ASP A 78 -11.19 15.78 12.73
C ASP A 78 -10.04 16.23 13.63
N ASN A 79 -10.16 16.02 14.94
CA ASN A 79 -9.11 16.32 15.92
C ASN A 79 -8.08 15.20 16.09
N GLY A 80 -8.09 14.20 15.20
CA GLY A 80 -7.05 13.18 15.09
C GLY A 80 -7.16 12.02 16.09
N PHE A 81 -8.34 11.77 16.65
CA PHE A 81 -8.60 10.53 17.39
C PHE A 81 -9.10 9.44 16.44
N TYR A 82 -8.67 8.22 16.70
CA TYR A 82 -9.25 7.02 16.14
C TYR A 82 -10.40 6.56 17.03
N ARG A 83 -11.60 6.43 16.44
CA ARG A 83 -12.69 5.69 17.07
C ARG A 83 -12.41 4.20 16.91
N VAL A 84 -12.42 3.45 18.01
CA VAL A 84 -12.14 2.01 18.05
C VAL A 84 -13.30 1.25 18.68
N ASN A 85 -13.53 0.03 18.21
CA ASN A 85 -14.51 -0.87 18.83
C ASN A 85 -13.83 -1.73 19.91
N LEU A 86 -14.13 -1.43 21.16
CA LEU A 86 -13.73 -2.22 22.33
C LEU A 86 -14.97 -2.61 23.15
N ASN A 87 -15.92 -3.29 22.50
CA ASN A 87 -17.27 -3.54 23.03
C ASN A 87 -18.08 -2.24 23.25
N GLY A 88 -17.86 -1.27 22.36
CA GLY A 88 -18.39 0.08 22.44
C GLY A 88 -17.48 1.04 21.69
N ASP A 89 -17.98 2.25 21.44
CA ASP A 89 -17.21 3.30 20.78
C ASP A 89 -16.30 3.99 21.81
N TYR A 90 -15.00 3.86 21.59
CA TYR A 90 -13.97 4.54 22.39
C TYR A 90 -12.95 5.21 21.47
N TYR A 91 -12.09 6.05 22.04
CA TYR A 91 -11.23 6.92 21.26
C TYR A 91 -9.77 6.82 21.70
N ILE A 92 -8.87 6.63 20.74
CA ILE A 92 -7.42 6.58 20.97
C ILE A 92 -6.78 7.71 20.16
N PRO A 93 -5.91 8.56 20.74
CA PRO A 93 -5.22 9.60 19.97
C PRO A 93 -4.32 8.96 18.90
N GLY A 94 -4.32 9.54 17.70
CA GLY A 94 -3.59 9.02 16.54
C GLY A 94 -2.16 8.52 16.81
N PRO A 95 -1.31 9.26 17.55
CA PRO A 95 0.08 8.85 17.83
C PRO A 95 0.25 7.54 18.61
N TYR A 96 -0.81 7.03 19.25
CA TYR A 96 -0.73 5.80 20.02
C TYR A 96 -1.03 4.54 19.20
N LEU A 97 -1.49 4.67 17.96
CA LEU A 97 -1.72 3.56 17.05
C LEU A 97 -0.74 3.60 15.88
N ILE A 98 -0.22 2.43 15.52
CA ILE A 98 0.59 2.18 14.33
C ILE A 98 -0.12 1.14 13.46
N SER A 99 -0.01 1.28 12.15
CA SER A 99 -0.62 0.32 11.20
C SER A 99 0.10 -1.04 11.23
N SER A 100 1.38 -1.07 11.62
CA SER A 100 2.16 -2.30 11.73
C SER A 100 3.26 -2.19 12.80
N VAL A 101 3.64 -3.31 13.41
CA VAL A 101 4.72 -3.40 14.43
C VAL A 101 6.11 -3.43 13.79
N GLN A 102 6.19 -3.90 12.55
CA GLN A 102 7.37 -3.87 11.71
C GLN A 102 6.96 -3.44 10.30
N PRO A 103 7.86 -2.81 9.52
CA PRO A 103 7.59 -2.60 8.11
C PRO A 103 7.35 -3.95 7.43
N ASP A 104 6.36 -4.00 6.54
CA ASP A 104 6.11 -5.19 5.76
C ASP A 104 7.33 -5.51 4.90
N LYS A 105 7.65 -6.80 4.79
CA LYS A 105 8.69 -7.25 3.86
C LYS A 105 8.29 -6.85 2.43
N THR A 106 9.26 -6.36 1.67
CA THR A 106 9.10 -6.15 0.22
C THR A 106 8.86 -7.48 -0.49
N GLU A 107 8.26 -7.45 -1.69
CA GLU A 107 8.04 -8.66 -2.50
C GLU A 107 9.35 -9.36 -2.84
N LYS A 108 10.41 -8.61 -3.13
CA LYS A 108 11.80 -9.12 -3.23
C LYS A 108 12.24 -9.90 -1.98
N GLN A 109 12.05 -9.36 -0.78
CA GLN A 109 12.43 -10.03 0.47
C GLN A 109 11.59 -11.28 0.73
N LYS A 110 10.28 -11.20 0.52
CA LYS A 110 9.37 -12.36 0.64
C LYS A 110 9.78 -13.48 -0.33
N SER A 111 10.17 -13.13 -1.54
CA SER A 111 10.62 -14.06 -2.57
C SER A 111 11.98 -14.67 -2.25
N LEU A 112 12.91 -13.89 -1.68
CA LEU A 112 14.21 -14.39 -1.23
C LEU A 112 14.07 -15.38 -0.06
N ASP A 113 13.18 -15.08 0.90
CA ASP A 113 12.87 -15.97 2.02
C ASP A 113 12.25 -17.30 1.57
N ASN A 114 11.59 -17.31 0.41
CA ASN A 114 10.90 -18.47 -0.16
C ASN A 114 11.51 -18.90 -1.51
N LEU A 115 12.81 -18.70 -1.70
CA LEU A 115 13.48 -18.89 -2.99
C LEU A 115 13.29 -20.29 -3.57
N ASP A 116 13.25 -21.34 -2.75
CA ASP A 116 13.00 -22.71 -3.20
C ASP A 116 11.63 -22.88 -3.87
N LYS A 117 10.60 -22.24 -3.30
CA LYS A 117 9.23 -22.27 -3.81
C LYS A 117 9.10 -21.42 -5.07
N PHE A 118 9.75 -20.26 -5.08
CA PHE A 118 9.84 -19.42 -6.27
C PHE A 118 10.51 -20.17 -7.43
N THR A 119 11.65 -20.80 -7.16
CA THR A 119 12.35 -21.66 -8.12
C THR A 119 11.42 -22.74 -8.67
N LYS A 120 10.70 -23.45 -7.80
CA LYS A 120 9.81 -24.53 -8.24
C LYS A 120 8.66 -24.03 -9.10
N ALA A 121 8.09 -22.87 -8.77
CA ALA A 121 7.02 -22.26 -9.55
C ALA A 121 7.47 -21.95 -10.99
N TYR A 122 8.63 -21.32 -11.16
CA TYR A 122 9.15 -20.98 -12.49
C TYR A 122 9.64 -22.21 -13.27
N GLN A 123 10.24 -23.20 -12.59
CA GLN A 123 10.55 -24.48 -13.22
C GLN A 123 9.30 -25.16 -13.81
N ASN A 124 8.23 -25.25 -13.02
CA ASN A 124 6.98 -25.86 -13.47
C ASN A 124 6.38 -25.08 -14.64
N GLN A 125 6.41 -23.74 -14.60
CA GLN A 125 5.90 -22.92 -15.70
C GLN A 125 6.72 -23.09 -16.98
N LEU A 126 8.05 -23.10 -16.89
CA LEU A 126 8.92 -23.32 -18.05
C LEU A 126 8.75 -24.71 -18.66
N GLU A 127 8.49 -25.72 -17.83
CA GLU A 127 8.17 -27.08 -18.28
C GLU A 127 6.86 -27.12 -19.07
N LEU A 128 5.84 -26.37 -18.66
CA LEU A 128 4.59 -26.22 -19.44
C LEU A 128 4.83 -25.51 -20.78
N MET A 129 5.74 -24.53 -20.78
CA MET A 129 6.07 -23.72 -21.96
C MET A 129 7.02 -24.40 -22.95
N LYS A 130 7.65 -25.53 -22.59
CA LYS A 130 8.75 -26.14 -23.36
C LYS A 130 8.41 -26.44 -24.82
N GLY A 131 7.12 -26.68 -25.12
CA GLY A 131 6.65 -27.00 -26.47
C GLY A 131 6.59 -25.80 -27.41
N TYR A 132 6.53 -24.56 -26.89
CA TYR A 132 6.35 -23.35 -27.70
C TYR A 132 7.33 -22.21 -27.37
N SER A 133 8.06 -22.29 -26.26
CA SER A 133 9.05 -21.28 -25.86
C SER A 133 10.40 -21.93 -25.63
N SER A 134 11.27 -21.90 -26.66
CA SER A 134 12.63 -22.47 -26.60
C SER A 134 13.64 -21.58 -25.86
N ALA A 135 13.30 -20.32 -25.63
CA ALA A 135 14.07 -19.39 -24.80
C ALA A 135 13.11 -18.48 -24.02
N PHE A 136 13.62 -17.78 -23.00
CA PHE A 136 12.83 -16.90 -22.15
C PHE A 136 13.68 -15.73 -21.63
N ALA A 137 13.01 -14.70 -21.11
CA ALA A 137 13.64 -13.63 -20.34
C ALA A 137 13.15 -13.66 -18.90
N LEU A 138 14.00 -13.16 -18.00
CA LEU A 138 13.66 -12.82 -16.62
C LEU A 138 14.00 -11.35 -16.41
N LEU A 139 12.98 -10.52 -16.16
CA LEU A 139 13.14 -9.08 -16.03
C LEU A 139 12.08 -8.51 -15.10
N ASP A 140 12.49 -7.76 -14.07
CA ASP A 140 11.56 -7.03 -13.20
C ASP A 140 11.04 -5.80 -13.96
N VAL A 141 9.81 -5.88 -14.42
CA VAL A 141 9.10 -4.79 -15.11
C VAL A 141 8.02 -4.16 -14.25
N THR A 142 7.74 -4.73 -13.09
CA THR A 142 6.79 -4.18 -12.10
C THR A 142 7.46 -3.20 -11.14
N GLY A 143 8.78 -3.33 -10.96
CA GLY A 143 9.58 -2.58 -10.00
C GLY A 143 9.46 -3.09 -8.56
N ASP A 144 8.92 -4.29 -8.33
CA ASP A 144 8.78 -4.86 -6.99
C ASP A 144 9.95 -5.78 -6.58
N GLY A 145 10.92 -5.93 -7.48
CA GLY A 145 12.12 -6.73 -7.30
C GLY A 145 11.94 -8.21 -7.64
N ILE A 146 10.77 -8.64 -8.10
CA ILE A 146 10.54 -9.98 -8.66
C ILE A 146 10.75 -9.91 -10.18
N PRO A 147 11.58 -10.78 -10.79
CA PRO A 147 11.67 -10.84 -12.24
C PRO A 147 10.45 -11.52 -12.87
N GLU A 148 9.81 -10.86 -13.81
CA GLU A 148 8.79 -11.46 -14.67
C GLU A 148 9.42 -12.39 -15.72
N LEU A 149 8.77 -13.52 -15.96
CA LEU A 149 9.12 -14.50 -16.97
C LEU A 149 8.40 -14.19 -18.28
N PHE A 150 9.16 -13.93 -19.34
CA PHE A 150 8.64 -13.71 -20.68
C PHE A 150 8.91 -14.90 -21.57
N ASP A 151 7.89 -15.36 -22.29
CA ASP A 151 8.07 -16.36 -23.35
C ASP A 151 8.88 -15.78 -24.54
N LEU A 152 9.40 -16.66 -25.40
CA LEU A 152 10.19 -16.29 -26.56
C LEU A 152 9.46 -15.31 -27.48
N SER A 153 8.18 -15.55 -27.75
CA SER A 153 7.44 -14.80 -28.76
C SER A 153 6.95 -13.43 -28.28
N GLY A 154 6.90 -13.20 -26.97
CA GLY A 154 6.23 -12.03 -26.39
C GLY A 154 4.72 -12.18 -26.41
N GLN A 155 4.23 -13.40 -26.33
CA GLN A 155 2.83 -13.76 -26.17
C GLN A 155 2.43 -13.77 -24.70
N GLU A 156 3.30 -14.26 -23.81
CA GLU A 156 2.96 -14.49 -22.39
C GLU A 156 4.00 -13.87 -21.46
N ILE A 157 3.50 -13.26 -20.38
CA ILE A 157 4.34 -12.78 -19.27
C ILE A 157 3.75 -13.31 -17.97
N TYR A 158 4.60 -13.90 -17.13
CA TYR A 158 4.25 -14.43 -15.82
C TYR A 158 5.02 -13.72 -14.71
N THR A 159 4.40 -13.57 -13.54
CA THR A 159 5.09 -13.19 -12.30
C THR A 159 4.93 -14.28 -11.26
N TYR A 160 5.71 -14.23 -10.19
CA TYR A 160 5.58 -15.11 -9.04
C TYR A 160 4.62 -14.50 -8.02
N TYR A 161 3.61 -15.27 -7.63
CA TYR A 161 2.66 -14.85 -6.61
C TYR A 161 2.19 -16.06 -5.82
N GLU A 162 2.33 -16.02 -4.49
CA GLU A 162 1.88 -17.07 -3.57
C GLU A 162 2.23 -18.50 -4.04
N GLU A 163 3.52 -18.77 -4.22
CA GLU A 163 4.05 -20.12 -4.52
C GLU A 163 3.72 -20.67 -5.91
N ARG A 164 3.25 -19.82 -6.83
CA ARG A 164 2.94 -20.20 -8.22
C ARG A 164 3.30 -19.10 -9.21
N ALA A 165 3.49 -19.50 -10.47
CA ALA A 165 3.55 -18.55 -11.58
C ALA A 165 2.12 -18.15 -11.96
N VAL A 166 1.88 -16.85 -12.10
CA VAL A 166 0.59 -16.30 -12.51
C VAL A 166 0.78 -15.41 -13.72
N MET A 167 -0.12 -15.53 -14.69
CA MET A 167 -0.06 -14.76 -15.92
C MET A 167 -0.46 -13.31 -15.67
N MET A 168 0.37 -12.39 -16.15
CA MET A 168 0.13 -10.95 -16.15
C MET A 168 -0.28 -10.42 -17.52
N TYR A 169 0.15 -11.09 -18.58
CA TYR A 169 -0.06 -10.67 -19.97
C TYR A 169 -0.29 -11.89 -20.86
N TYR A 170 -1.22 -11.73 -21.80
CA TYR A 170 -1.43 -12.63 -22.92
C TYR A 170 -1.80 -11.82 -24.16
N SER A 171 -1.27 -12.20 -25.32
CA SER A 171 -1.75 -11.70 -26.61
C SER A 171 -1.68 -12.77 -27.70
N GLU A 172 -2.76 -12.93 -28.45
CA GLU A 172 -2.77 -13.75 -29.67
C GLU A 172 -1.91 -13.15 -30.80
N TYR A 173 -1.56 -11.86 -30.67
CA TYR A 173 -0.69 -11.13 -31.58
C TYR A 173 0.57 -10.71 -30.81
N PRO A 174 1.62 -11.55 -30.80
CA PRO A 174 2.79 -11.33 -29.97
C PRO A 174 3.52 -10.03 -30.32
N LEU A 175 4.09 -9.41 -29.31
CA LEU A 175 4.79 -8.13 -29.43
C LEU A 175 6.28 -8.31 -29.21
N THR A 176 7.09 -7.52 -29.91
CA THR A 176 8.49 -7.35 -29.51
C THR A 176 8.53 -6.38 -28.34
N PHE A 177 8.91 -6.88 -27.17
CA PHE A 177 9.00 -6.05 -25.97
C PHE A 177 10.33 -5.29 -25.89
N TYR A 178 10.25 -4.05 -25.45
CA TYR A 178 11.37 -3.19 -25.10
C TYR A 178 11.19 -2.67 -23.68
N TYR A 179 12.29 -2.44 -22.97
CA TYR A 179 12.24 -1.97 -21.59
C TYR A 179 13.13 -0.74 -21.41
N ASP A 180 12.51 0.35 -20.98
CA ASP A 180 13.17 1.56 -20.51
C ASP A 180 13.44 1.42 -19.02
N LYS A 181 14.65 0.98 -18.68
CA LYS A 181 15.10 0.78 -17.30
C LYS A 181 15.14 2.10 -16.52
N LYS A 182 15.39 3.24 -17.17
CA LYS A 182 15.50 4.54 -16.51
C LYS A 182 14.15 4.98 -15.93
N ASN A 183 13.07 4.72 -16.67
CA ASN A 183 11.72 5.12 -16.28
C ASN A 183 10.86 3.96 -15.74
N ASN A 184 11.42 2.75 -15.66
CA ASN A 184 10.70 1.50 -15.39
C ASN A 184 9.44 1.38 -16.28
N LYS A 185 9.65 1.40 -17.60
CA LYS A 185 8.56 1.29 -18.58
C LYS A 185 8.77 0.14 -19.54
N LEU A 186 7.78 -0.74 -19.58
CA LEU A 186 7.64 -1.76 -20.61
C LEU A 186 6.95 -1.15 -21.82
N LEU A 187 7.53 -1.39 -22.99
CA LEU A 187 6.99 -0.99 -24.28
C LEU A 187 6.77 -2.22 -25.15
N GLY A 188 5.69 -2.23 -25.91
CA GLY A 188 5.45 -3.23 -26.96
C GLY A 188 5.62 -2.60 -28.33
N LYS A 189 6.19 -3.35 -29.27
CA LYS A 189 6.38 -2.93 -30.66
C LYS A 189 5.85 -4.00 -31.61
N TYR A 190 5.09 -3.55 -32.62
CA TYR A 190 4.60 -4.40 -33.71
C TYR A 190 4.41 -3.58 -34.98
N THR A 191 4.16 -4.27 -36.10
CA THR A 191 3.82 -3.66 -37.38
C THR A 191 2.39 -4.01 -37.75
N TRP A 192 1.59 -2.99 -38.06
CA TRP A 192 0.20 -3.14 -38.52
C TRP A 192 -0.05 -2.22 -39.71
N ASN A 193 -0.62 -2.73 -40.79
CA ASN A 193 -0.87 -1.98 -42.03
C ASN A 193 0.37 -1.19 -42.52
N SER A 194 1.53 -1.85 -42.52
CA SER A 194 2.84 -1.26 -42.89
C SER A 194 3.28 -0.08 -42.02
N LYS A 195 2.65 0.13 -40.85
CA LYS A 195 3.05 1.14 -39.87
C LYS A 195 3.60 0.45 -38.64
N GLU A 196 4.73 0.98 -38.17
CA GLU A 196 5.27 0.61 -36.87
C GLU A 196 4.45 1.27 -35.77
N ILE A 197 3.96 0.46 -34.83
CA ILE A 197 3.20 0.90 -33.67
C ILE A 197 4.01 0.58 -32.42
N TRP A 198 4.05 1.55 -31.52
CA TRP A 198 4.59 1.40 -30.18
C TRP A 198 3.46 1.55 -29.18
N GLU A 199 3.52 0.73 -28.14
CA GLU A 199 2.60 0.73 -27.03
C GLU A 199 3.37 0.90 -25.73
N VAL A 200 2.81 1.66 -24.81
CA VAL A 200 3.31 1.84 -23.45
C VAL A 200 2.44 1.01 -22.53
N TYR A 201 3.08 0.22 -21.68
CA TYR A 201 2.42 -0.67 -20.75
C TYR A 201 2.57 -0.19 -19.31
N TYR A 202 1.57 -0.52 -18.50
CA TYR A 202 1.59 -0.35 -17.05
C TYR A 202 1.05 -1.59 -16.36
N VAL A 203 1.34 -1.70 -15.06
CA VAL A 203 0.82 -2.77 -14.20
C VAL A 203 -0.44 -2.28 -13.52
N ASP A 204 -1.58 -2.84 -13.91
CA ASP A 204 -2.89 -2.60 -13.31
C ASP A 204 -3.15 -3.62 -12.18
N LYS A 205 -3.17 -3.14 -10.93
CA LYS A 205 -3.46 -3.96 -9.74
C LYS A 205 -4.90 -3.81 -9.24
N SER A 206 -5.80 -3.22 -10.03
CA SER A 206 -7.18 -2.95 -9.61
C SER A 206 -8.03 -4.21 -9.41
N LEU A 207 -7.76 -5.28 -10.15
CA LEU A 207 -8.55 -6.52 -10.13
C LEU A 207 -7.83 -7.71 -9.51
N LEU A 208 -6.52 -7.83 -9.73
CA LEU A 208 -5.71 -8.96 -9.30
C LEU A 208 -4.58 -8.46 -8.41
N PRO A 209 -4.29 -9.13 -7.29
CA PRO A 209 -3.27 -8.67 -6.35
C PRO A 209 -1.84 -8.69 -6.94
N TRP A 210 -1.56 -9.61 -7.86
CA TRP A 210 -0.30 -9.64 -8.63
C TRP A 210 -0.28 -8.65 -9.80
N GLY A 211 -1.45 -8.17 -10.25
CA GLY A 211 -1.60 -7.21 -11.33
C GLY A 211 -1.64 -7.80 -12.74
N GLN A 212 -1.98 -6.95 -13.70
CA GLN A 212 -2.01 -7.26 -15.13
C GLN A 212 -1.25 -6.20 -15.92
N ILE A 213 -0.51 -6.62 -16.93
CA ILE A 213 0.18 -5.71 -17.85
C ILE A 213 -0.84 -5.27 -18.90
N LYS A 214 -1.15 -3.97 -18.93
CA LYS A 214 -2.12 -3.38 -19.86
C LYS A 214 -1.49 -2.25 -20.65
N CYS A 215 -1.84 -2.17 -21.92
CA CYS A 215 -1.52 -1.01 -22.74
C CYS A 215 -2.33 0.19 -22.23
N ASN A 216 -1.68 1.34 -21.99
CA ASN A 216 -2.36 2.59 -21.64
C ASN A 216 -2.16 3.72 -22.66
N SER A 217 -1.22 3.59 -23.58
CA SER A 217 -0.92 4.64 -24.57
C SER A 217 -0.17 4.07 -25.77
N THR A 218 -0.34 4.68 -26.94
CA THR A 218 0.53 4.48 -28.11
C THR A 218 1.57 5.59 -28.30
N ASP A 219 1.55 6.62 -27.43
CA ASP A 219 2.59 7.64 -27.41
C ASP A 219 3.77 7.18 -26.55
N ALA A 220 4.73 6.52 -27.19
CA ALA A 220 5.97 6.05 -26.58
C ALA A 220 7.15 7.03 -26.73
N SER A 221 6.92 8.25 -27.25
CA SER A 221 8.00 9.19 -27.61
C SER A 221 8.97 9.49 -26.47
N ALA A 222 8.47 9.61 -25.24
CA ALA A 222 9.24 9.89 -24.04
C ALA A 222 10.20 8.76 -23.62
N TYR A 223 9.96 7.52 -24.05
CA TYR A 223 10.64 6.33 -23.52
C TYR A 223 11.56 5.65 -24.54
N LYS A 224 11.24 5.76 -25.85
CA LYS A 224 11.94 5.05 -26.92
C LYS A 224 13.46 5.22 -26.92
N SER A 225 13.97 6.41 -26.58
CA SER A 225 15.42 6.68 -26.62
C SER A 225 16.22 5.92 -25.57
N ASN A 226 15.58 5.44 -24.51
CA ASN A 226 16.22 4.72 -23.40
C ASN A 226 15.80 3.25 -23.35
N ALA A 227 14.94 2.80 -24.27
CA ALA A 227 14.37 1.47 -24.25
C ALA A 227 15.23 0.49 -25.06
N GLU A 228 15.56 -0.64 -24.45
CA GLU A 228 16.30 -1.73 -25.09
C GLU A 228 15.38 -2.93 -25.31
N ALA A 229 15.60 -3.70 -26.38
CA ALA A 229 14.83 -4.91 -26.62
C ALA A 229 15.05 -5.90 -25.46
N VAL A 230 13.96 -6.50 -24.96
CA VAL A 230 14.04 -7.46 -23.85
C VAL A 230 14.71 -8.74 -24.34
N SER A 231 15.99 -8.92 -23.97
CA SER A 231 16.79 -10.07 -24.38
C SER A 231 16.29 -11.38 -23.78
N ARG A 232 16.06 -12.38 -24.63
CA ARG A 232 15.73 -13.76 -24.24
C ARG A 232 17.01 -14.54 -23.93
N SER A 233 17.66 -14.14 -22.83
CA SER A 233 19.03 -14.56 -22.51
C SER A 233 19.16 -16.00 -21.99
N TYR A 234 18.05 -16.71 -21.78
CA TYR A 234 18.04 -18.06 -21.23
C TYR A 234 17.39 -19.05 -22.21
N THR A 235 18.04 -20.18 -22.46
CA THR A 235 17.45 -21.31 -23.19
C THR A 235 16.49 -22.05 -22.27
N ASN A 236 15.33 -22.49 -22.79
CA ASN A 236 14.40 -23.32 -22.03
C ASN A 236 14.71 -24.82 -22.20
N ASP A 237 15.85 -25.25 -21.69
CA ASP A 237 16.27 -26.65 -21.65
C ASP A 237 16.30 -27.20 -20.21
N ASP A 238 16.49 -28.52 -20.08
CA ASP A 238 16.48 -29.21 -18.78
C ASP A 238 17.57 -28.67 -17.84
N GLU A 239 18.74 -28.31 -18.39
CA GLU A 239 19.87 -27.76 -17.64
C GLU A 239 19.53 -26.39 -17.05
N THR A 240 19.02 -25.47 -17.86
CA THR A 240 18.64 -24.12 -17.41
C THR A 240 17.47 -24.16 -16.43
N ARG A 241 16.50 -25.06 -16.64
CA ARG A 241 15.42 -25.28 -15.67
C ARG A 241 15.97 -25.82 -14.35
N ALA A 242 16.92 -26.75 -14.38
CA ALA A 242 17.56 -27.26 -13.16
C ALA A 242 18.36 -26.18 -12.42
N ASP A 243 18.99 -25.23 -13.13
CA ASP A 243 19.79 -24.14 -12.54
C ASP A 243 18.97 -22.91 -12.08
N MET A 244 17.64 -22.95 -12.22
CA MET A 244 16.75 -21.82 -11.93
C MET A 244 16.96 -21.21 -10.53
N TYR A 245 17.31 -22.02 -9.52
CA TYR A 245 17.62 -21.52 -8.18
C TYR A 245 18.76 -20.50 -8.19
N ASN A 246 19.88 -20.84 -8.85
CA ASN A 246 21.06 -19.99 -8.89
C ASN A 246 20.81 -18.74 -9.75
N ILE A 247 20.06 -18.90 -10.85
CA ILE A 247 19.63 -17.80 -11.71
C ILE A 247 18.81 -16.78 -10.90
N LEU A 248 17.75 -17.22 -10.23
CA LEU A 248 16.89 -16.35 -9.41
C LEU A 248 17.65 -15.76 -8.23
N LYS A 249 18.47 -16.55 -7.53
CA LYS A 249 19.31 -16.05 -6.44
C LYS A 249 20.20 -14.90 -6.90
N LYS A 250 20.84 -15.04 -8.07
CA LYS A 250 21.71 -14.00 -8.62
C LYS A 250 20.94 -12.73 -8.95
N ILE A 251 19.76 -12.85 -9.58
CA ILE A 251 18.91 -11.70 -9.92
C ILE A 251 18.43 -10.98 -8.66
N LEU A 252 17.94 -11.72 -7.67
CA LEU A 252 17.42 -11.15 -6.41
C LEU A 252 18.52 -10.60 -5.48
N SER A 253 19.78 -10.98 -5.67
CA SER A 253 20.90 -10.47 -4.84
C SER A 253 21.59 -9.23 -5.43
N LEU A 254 21.27 -8.86 -6.66
CA LEU A 254 21.71 -7.62 -7.33
C LEU A 254 20.70 -6.48 -7.11
#